data_AF-A0A7J4CUS8-F1
#
_entry.id   AF-A0A7J4CUS8-F1
#
_cell.length_a   1.000
_cell.length_b   1.000
_cell.length_c   1.000
_cell.angle_alpha   90.00
_cell.angle_beta   90.00
_cell.angle_gamma   90.00
#
_symmetry.space_group_name_H-M   'P 1'
#
loop_
_entity.id
_entity.type
_entity.pdbx_description
1 polymer ?
#
loop_
_entity_poly.entity_id
_entity_poly.type
_entity_poly.pdbx_seq_one_letter_code
_entity_poly.pdbx_strand_id
1 'polypeptide(L)'
;ADAVALVAAFEETDDHRFSIILVGGNDTIAGSSEVGDTHPTIVEQGGPVDWWASTMRSKVWAPLSISVSMQWIILGLFVGCAMGSAGAQARSMFSQLTPKTRTSEFFGFFGFLGKSAAMMGTALYAIASTTFDSRVALLSVTVVILIGTYLTSKVDIEEGIRVAEEEDARARGEIPEE
;
A
#
# COMPACT_ATOMS: atom_id res chain seq x y z
N ALA A 1 13.29 37.71 -31.63
CA ALA A 1 14.58 37.47 -30.94
C ALA A 1 14.32 36.91 -29.54
N ASP A 2 13.49 37.57 -28.73
CA ASP A 2 13.27 37.18 -27.32
C ASP A 2 12.63 35.80 -27.11
N ALA A 3 11.70 35.37 -27.98
CA ALA A 3 11.06 34.05 -27.83
C ALA A 3 12.02 32.87 -28.04
N VAL A 4 13.04 33.02 -28.89
CA VAL A 4 14.04 31.96 -29.13
C VAL A 4 15.02 31.88 -27.95
N ALA A 5 15.43 33.04 -27.41
CA ALA A 5 16.27 33.10 -26.22
C ALA A 5 15.57 32.55 -24.97
N LEU A 6 14.25 32.75 -24.87
CA LEU A 6 13.44 32.19 -23.80
C LEU A 6 13.45 30.66 -23.82
N VAL A 7 13.27 30.04 -24.99
CA VAL A 7 13.27 28.57 -25.13
C VAL A 7 14.65 27.98 -24.89
N ALA A 8 15.70 28.62 -25.42
CA ALA A 8 17.08 28.18 -25.16
C ALA A 8 17.47 28.27 -23.67
N ALA A 9 16.92 29.23 -22.91
CA ALA A 9 17.13 29.34 -21.47
C ALA A 9 16.38 28.26 -20.66
N PHE A 10 15.28 27.74 -21.19
CA PHE A 10 14.55 26.62 -20.57
C PHE A 10 15.24 25.28 -20.85
N GLU A 11 15.72 25.04 -22.07
CA GLU A 11 16.53 23.84 -22.39
C GLU A 11 17.81 23.70 -21.52
N GLU A 12 18.26 24.78 -20.88
CA GLU A 12 19.42 24.76 -19.99
C GLU A 12 19.03 24.55 -18.50
N THR A 13 17.73 24.56 -18.17
CA THR A 13 17.19 24.46 -16.81
C THR A 13 16.15 23.35 -16.69
N ASP A 14 16.58 22.09 -16.81
CA ASP A 14 15.69 20.92 -16.70
C ASP A 14 15.14 20.68 -15.26
N ASP A 15 15.75 21.29 -14.23
CA ASP A 15 15.32 21.13 -12.83
C ASP A 15 14.14 22.05 -12.46
N HIS A 16 12.96 21.74 -12.98
CA HIS A 16 11.74 22.45 -12.61
C HIS A 16 10.49 21.57 -12.54
N ARG A 17 9.51 22.00 -11.74
CA ARG A 17 8.24 21.27 -11.52
C ARG A 17 7.15 21.52 -12.56
N PHE A 18 7.43 22.30 -13.60
CA PHE A 18 6.44 22.77 -14.58
C PHE A 18 6.51 21.98 -15.89
N SER A 19 5.40 21.92 -16.61
CA SER A 19 5.36 21.51 -18.01
C SER A 19 5.11 22.75 -18.86
N ILE A 20 6.02 23.05 -19.78
CA ILE A 20 5.94 24.22 -20.64
C ILE A 20 5.67 23.74 -22.05
N ILE A 21 4.63 24.30 -22.67
CA ILE A 21 4.26 24.02 -24.06
C ILE A 21 4.19 25.36 -24.80
N LEU A 22 4.96 25.49 -25.89
CA LEU A 22 4.95 26.67 -26.73
C LEU A 22 4.01 26.46 -27.93
N VAL A 23 2.85 27.11 -27.87
CA VAL A 23 1.83 27.06 -28.93
C VAL A 23 2.01 28.27 -29.86
N GLY A 24 2.79 28.07 -30.94
CA GLY A 24 3.09 29.07 -31.97
C GLY A 24 4.54 29.58 -31.93
N GLY A 25 4.96 30.34 -32.95
CA GLY A 25 6.35 30.84 -33.08
C GLY A 25 6.91 30.69 -34.50
N ASN A 26 8.24 30.82 -34.63
CA ASN A 26 8.99 30.40 -35.83
C ASN A 26 8.96 28.86 -35.96
N ASP A 27 9.22 28.30 -37.14
CA ASP A 27 9.22 26.84 -37.41
C ASP A 27 10.17 26.03 -36.49
N THR A 28 11.13 26.70 -35.84
CA THR A 28 12.08 26.11 -34.88
C THR A 28 11.57 26.02 -33.44
N ILE A 29 10.52 26.76 -33.08
CA ILE A 29 10.01 26.89 -31.69
C ILE A 29 8.52 26.56 -31.58
N ALA A 30 7.80 26.53 -32.71
CA ALA A 30 6.39 26.18 -32.71
C ALA A 30 6.21 24.69 -32.39
N GLY A 31 5.58 24.39 -31.24
CA GLY A 31 5.32 23.03 -30.80
C GLY A 31 6.42 22.40 -29.94
N SER A 32 7.45 23.16 -29.54
CA SER A 32 8.40 22.68 -28.53
C SER A 32 7.69 22.54 -27.17
N SER A 33 7.97 21.43 -26.49
CA SER A 33 7.45 21.13 -25.17
C SER A 33 8.56 20.61 -24.27
N GLU A 34 8.61 21.11 -23.06
CA GLU A 34 9.57 20.71 -22.04
C GLU A 34 8.84 20.34 -20.76
N VAL A 35 9.28 19.25 -20.14
CA VAL A 35 8.75 18.79 -18.85
C VAL A 35 9.96 18.58 -17.97
N GLY A 36 10.11 19.43 -16.96
CA GLY A 36 11.29 19.37 -16.12
C GLY A 36 11.29 18.16 -15.19
N ASP A 37 12.47 17.76 -14.75
CA ASP A 37 12.75 16.50 -14.06
C ASP A 37 11.99 16.34 -12.73
N THR A 38 11.65 17.46 -12.08
CA THR A 38 10.90 17.51 -10.82
C THR A 38 9.37 17.53 -11.04
N HIS A 39 8.88 17.36 -12.28
CA HIS A 39 7.45 17.39 -12.58
C HIS A 39 6.69 16.20 -11.94
N PRO A 40 5.49 16.40 -11.35
CA PRO A 40 4.74 15.33 -10.65
C PRO A 40 4.34 14.11 -11.50
N THR A 41 4.41 14.23 -12.83
CA THR A 41 4.13 13.13 -13.77
C THR A 41 5.38 12.33 -14.13
N ILE A 42 6.57 12.75 -13.69
CA ILE A 42 7.80 11.99 -13.85
C ILE A 42 7.85 11.00 -12.71
N VAL A 43 7.71 9.74 -13.12
CA VAL A 43 7.48 8.60 -12.25
C VAL A 43 8.82 7.96 -11.83
N GLU A 44 9.91 8.26 -12.53
CA GLU A 44 11.27 7.73 -12.32
C GLU A 44 12.21 8.84 -11.82
N GLN A 45 11.98 9.36 -10.60
CA GLN A 45 12.83 10.39 -9.99
C GLN A 45 14.12 9.80 -9.35
N GLY A 46 14.52 8.58 -9.73
CA GLY A 46 15.74 7.94 -9.23
C GLY A 46 15.61 7.33 -7.84
N GLY A 47 14.38 7.00 -7.42
CA GLY A 47 14.12 6.35 -6.14
C GLY A 47 14.73 4.94 -6.07
N PRO A 48 15.17 4.48 -4.88
CA PRO A 48 15.80 3.16 -4.71
C PRO A 48 14.89 1.97 -5.10
N VAL A 49 13.58 2.21 -5.29
CA VAL A 49 12.57 1.19 -5.59
C VAL A 49 11.99 1.34 -7.01
N ASP A 50 12.48 2.29 -7.81
CA ASP A 50 11.93 2.59 -9.15
C ASP A 50 12.06 1.41 -10.12
N TRP A 51 13.10 0.57 -9.94
CA TRP A 51 13.34 -0.62 -10.74
C TRP A 51 12.16 -1.61 -10.74
N TRP A 52 11.39 -1.68 -9.66
CA TRP A 52 10.24 -2.58 -9.56
C TRP A 52 9.12 -2.13 -10.49
N ALA A 53 8.82 -0.83 -10.48
CA ALA A 53 7.77 -0.25 -11.32
C ALA A 53 8.13 -0.34 -12.81
N SER A 54 9.38 -0.06 -13.17
CA SER A 54 9.86 -0.19 -14.55
C SER A 54 9.88 -1.65 -15.01
N THR A 55 10.19 -2.60 -14.13
CA THR A 55 10.10 -4.04 -14.42
C THR A 55 8.66 -4.49 -14.64
N MET A 56 7.72 -4.08 -13.78
CA MET A 56 6.30 -4.41 -13.96
C MET A 56 5.75 -3.79 -15.25
N ARG A 57 6.13 -2.55 -15.56
CA ARG A 57 5.75 -1.88 -16.81
C ARG A 57 6.25 -2.63 -18.04
N SER A 58 7.53 -2.98 -18.06
CA SER A 58 8.16 -3.62 -19.22
C SER A 58 7.78 -5.09 -19.39
N LYS A 59 7.68 -5.87 -18.32
CA LYS A 59 7.48 -7.33 -18.38
C LYS A 59 6.02 -7.78 -18.25
N VAL A 60 5.16 -7.00 -17.61
CA VAL A 60 3.75 -7.37 -17.39
C VAL A 60 2.85 -6.51 -18.26
N TRP A 61 2.90 -5.19 -18.10
CA TRP A 61 1.91 -4.30 -18.71
C TRP A 61 2.13 -4.06 -20.21
N ALA A 62 3.38 -3.87 -20.63
CA ALA A 62 3.75 -3.65 -22.03
C ALA A 62 3.41 -4.84 -22.96
N PRO A 63 3.77 -6.10 -22.64
CA PRO A 63 3.43 -7.23 -23.52
C PRO A 63 1.94 -7.55 -23.54
N LEU A 64 1.20 -7.22 -22.47
CA LEU A 64 -0.25 -7.40 -22.42
C LEU A 64 -1.02 -6.30 -23.17
N SER A 65 -0.36 -5.20 -23.57
CA SER A 65 -0.97 -4.07 -24.28
C SER A 65 -2.28 -3.55 -23.66
N ILE A 66 -2.37 -3.59 -22.32
CA ILE A 66 -3.58 -3.20 -21.57
C ILE A 66 -3.58 -1.69 -21.35
N SER A 67 -4.74 -1.04 -21.58
CA SER A 67 -4.92 0.39 -21.32
C SER A 67 -4.77 0.74 -19.84
N VAL A 68 -4.30 1.96 -19.54
CA VAL A 68 -4.07 2.42 -18.15
C VAL A 68 -5.30 2.25 -17.26
N SER A 69 -6.50 2.57 -17.78
CA SER A 69 -7.76 2.40 -17.04
C SER A 69 -8.00 0.94 -16.62
N MET A 70 -7.71 -0.01 -17.50
CA MET A 70 -7.90 -1.42 -17.23
C MET A 70 -6.84 -1.96 -16.24
N GLN A 71 -5.62 -1.40 -16.26
CA GLN A 71 -4.60 -1.70 -15.23
C GLN A 71 -5.09 -1.34 -13.83
N TRP A 72 -5.71 -0.16 -13.67
CA TRP A 72 -6.30 0.27 -12.39
C TRP A 72 -7.46 -0.62 -11.94
N ILE A 73 -8.33 -1.04 -12.86
CA ILE A 73 -9.44 -1.96 -12.54
C ILE A 73 -8.91 -3.31 -12.07
N ILE A 74 -7.94 -3.88 -12.79
CA ILE A 74 -7.34 -5.17 -12.43
C ILE A 74 -6.66 -5.06 -11.05
N LEU A 75 -5.86 -4.02 -10.83
CA LEU A 75 -5.18 -3.80 -9.55
C LEU A 75 -6.19 -3.64 -8.40
N GLY A 76 -7.22 -2.83 -8.60
CA GLY A 76 -8.29 -2.64 -7.62
C GLY A 76 -9.04 -3.92 -7.29
N LEU A 77 -9.31 -4.77 -8.30
CA LEU A 77 -9.95 -6.07 -8.12
C LEU A 77 -9.08 -7.01 -7.27
N PHE A 78 -7.78 -7.13 -7.61
CA PHE A 78 -6.86 -7.98 -6.86
C PHE A 78 -6.69 -7.53 -5.41
N VAL A 79 -6.50 -6.23 -5.19
CA VAL A 79 -6.37 -5.66 -3.84
C VAL A 79 -7.68 -5.84 -3.06
N GLY A 80 -8.83 -5.56 -3.66
CA GLY A 80 -10.13 -5.74 -3.02
C GLY A 80 -10.41 -7.19 -2.64
N CYS A 81 -10.08 -8.14 -3.51
CA CYS A 81 -10.21 -9.57 -3.23
C CYS A 81 -9.28 -10.02 -2.09
N ALA A 82 -8.01 -9.60 -2.13
CA ALA A 82 -7.03 -9.92 -1.09
C ALA A 82 -7.42 -9.32 0.28
N MET A 83 -7.81 -8.04 0.33
CA MET A 83 -8.22 -7.38 1.56
C MET A 83 -9.54 -7.95 2.12
N GLY A 84 -10.50 -8.27 1.24
CA GLY A 84 -11.77 -8.86 1.63
C GLY A 84 -11.62 -10.27 2.21
N SER A 85 -10.82 -11.12 1.55
CA SER A 85 -10.56 -12.49 2.01
C SER A 85 -9.78 -12.52 3.33
N ALA A 86 -8.76 -11.68 3.49
CA ALA A 86 -8.01 -11.57 4.74
C ALA A 86 -8.90 -11.09 5.90
N GLY A 87 -9.75 -10.08 5.66
CA GLY A 87 -10.66 -9.55 6.68
C GLY A 87 -11.75 -10.55 7.10
N ALA A 88 -12.25 -11.38 6.18
CA ALA A 88 -13.22 -12.43 6.48
C ALA A 88 -12.57 -13.59 7.27
N GLN A 89 -11.38 -14.04 6.85
CA GLN A 89 -10.65 -15.11 7.54
C GLN A 89 -10.27 -14.73 8.97
N ALA A 90 -9.76 -13.51 9.18
CA ALA A 90 -9.38 -13.05 10.51
C ALA A 90 -10.55 -13.10 11.51
N ARG A 91 -11.76 -12.69 11.09
CA ARG A 91 -12.95 -12.74 11.96
C ARG A 91 -13.41 -14.17 12.24
N SER A 92 -13.38 -15.04 11.24
CA SER A 92 -13.76 -16.45 11.40
C SER A 92 -12.82 -17.21 12.34
N MET A 93 -11.51 -17.01 12.18
CA MET A 93 -10.50 -17.62 13.06
C MET A 93 -10.62 -17.07 14.49
N PHE A 94 -10.77 -15.76 14.65
CA PHE A 94 -10.89 -15.14 15.97
C PHE A 94 -12.13 -15.61 16.74
N SER A 95 -13.26 -15.84 16.05
CA SER A 95 -14.48 -16.36 16.69
C SER A 95 -14.31 -17.77 17.24
N GLN A 96 -13.44 -18.60 16.65
CA GLN A 96 -13.18 -19.97 17.12
C GLN A 96 -12.23 -19.98 18.33
N LEU A 97 -11.31 -19.02 18.39
CA LEU A 97 -10.33 -18.86 19.48
C LEU A 97 -10.90 -18.15 20.72
N THR A 98 -12.13 -17.63 20.65
CA THR A 98 -12.71 -16.82 21.73
C THR A 98 -13.61 -17.69 22.64
N PRO A 99 -13.38 -17.71 23.96
CA PRO A 99 -14.25 -18.44 24.89
C PRO A 99 -15.65 -17.82 24.95
N LYS A 100 -16.69 -18.66 24.96
CA LYS A 100 -18.09 -18.23 24.83
C LYS A 100 -18.52 -17.34 26.01
N THR A 101 -18.06 -17.66 27.20
CA THR A 101 -18.30 -16.93 28.46
C THR A 101 -17.79 -15.49 28.47
N ARG A 102 -16.74 -15.16 27.71
CA ARG A 102 -16.13 -13.80 27.66
C ARG A 102 -16.14 -13.17 26.27
N THR A 103 -17.01 -13.64 25.37
CA THR A 103 -17.08 -13.21 23.97
C THR A 103 -17.07 -11.68 23.80
N SER A 104 -17.88 -10.94 24.56
CA SER A 104 -17.99 -9.48 24.43
C SER A 104 -16.69 -8.74 24.76
N GLU A 105 -15.90 -9.23 25.72
CA GLU A 105 -14.63 -8.60 26.11
C GLU A 105 -13.59 -8.78 25.00
N PHE A 106 -13.43 -10.01 24.50
CA PHE A 106 -12.48 -10.34 23.44
C PHE A 106 -12.82 -9.66 22.11
N PHE A 107 -14.09 -9.59 21.71
CA PHE A 107 -14.49 -8.86 20.51
C PHE A 107 -14.31 -7.33 20.67
N GLY A 108 -14.49 -6.79 21.88
CA GLY A 108 -14.17 -5.41 22.20
C GLY A 108 -12.68 -5.10 22.01
N PHE A 109 -11.80 -5.96 22.53
CA PHE A 109 -10.35 -5.86 22.34
C PHE A 109 -9.93 -6.02 20.87
N PHE A 110 -10.51 -6.98 20.13
CA PHE A 110 -10.25 -7.16 18.70
C PHE A 110 -10.57 -5.90 17.89
N GLY A 111 -11.71 -5.26 18.16
CA GLY A 111 -12.09 -4.00 17.52
C GLY A 111 -11.16 -2.84 17.88
N PHE A 112 -10.72 -2.76 19.13
CA PHE A 112 -9.76 -1.75 19.59
C PHE A 112 -8.39 -1.91 18.94
N LEU A 113 -7.86 -3.14 18.89
CA LEU A 113 -6.60 -3.46 18.23
C LEU A 113 -6.64 -3.15 16.73
N GLY A 114 -7.74 -3.49 16.05
CA GLY A 114 -7.93 -3.17 14.64
C GLY A 114 -7.87 -1.66 14.35
N LYS A 115 -8.56 -0.85 15.17
CA LYS A 115 -8.50 0.62 15.03
C LYS A 115 -7.12 1.18 15.35
N SER A 116 -6.47 0.67 16.40
CA SER A 116 -5.12 1.08 16.79
C SER A 116 -4.09 0.75 15.71
N ALA A 117 -4.19 -0.44 15.11
CA ALA A 117 -3.35 -0.85 13.99
C ALA A 117 -3.55 0.05 12.76
N ALA A 118 -4.79 0.43 12.44
CA ALA A 118 -5.07 1.37 11.35
C ALA A 118 -4.44 2.76 11.60
N MET A 119 -4.50 3.26 12.84
CA MET A 119 -3.84 4.51 13.22
C MET A 119 -2.32 4.41 13.08
N MET A 120 -1.71 3.34 13.59
CA MET A 120 -0.26 3.12 13.48
C MET A 120 0.20 2.97 12.02
N GLY A 121 -0.53 2.22 11.20
CA GLY A 121 -0.22 2.04 9.79
C GLY A 121 -0.28 3.36 9.01
N THR A 122 -1.29 4.20 9.31
CA THR A 122 -1.42 5.54 8.70
C THR A 122 -0.26 6.45 9.13
N ALA A 123 0.10 6.44 10.41
CA ALA A 123 1.23 7.23 10.92
C ALA A 123 2.57 6.79 10.29
N LEU A 124 2.80 5.47 10.20
CA LEU A 124 3.99 4.91 9.56
C LEU A 124 4.06 5.32 8.08
N TYR A 125 2.96 5.20 7.35
CA TYR A 125 2.90 5.61 5.94
C TYR A 125 3.18 7.10 5.80
N ALA A 126 2.56 7.95 6.63
CA ALA A 126 2.76 9.39 6.59
C ALA A 126 4.25 9.74 6.81
N ILE A 127 4.88 9.20 7.85
CA ILE A 127 6.30 9.43 8.15
C ILE A 127 7.21 8.92 7.02
N ALA A 128 6.92 7.73 6.47
CA ALA A 128 7.70 7.16 5.38
C ALA A 128 7.55 7.99 4.09
N SER A 129 6.36 8.50 3.81
CA SER A 129 6.07 9.31 2.61
C SER A 129 6.60 10.74 2.68
N THR A 130 6.84 11.27 3.88
CA THR A 130 7.42 12.61 4.07
C THR A 130 8.94 12.59 4.16
N THR A 131 9.51 11.50 4.68
CA THR A 131 10.96 11.34 4.85
C THR A 131 11.63 10.78 3.59
N PHE A 132 10.91 9.94 2.84
CA PHE A 132 11.37 9.31 1.60
C PHE A 132 10.36 9.56 0.47
N ASP A 133 10.59 8.92 -0.68
CA ASP A 133 9.64 8.92 -1.78
C ASP A 133 8.40 8.05 -1.49
N SER A 134 7.28 8.36 -2.15
CA SER A 134 6.00 7.64 -2.03
C SER A 134 6.12 6.13 -2.26
N ARG A 135 7.08 5.69 -3.08
CA ARG A 135 7.34 4.26 -3.32
C ARG A 135 7.95 3.56 -2.13
N VAL A 136 8.84 4.23 -1.42
CA VAL A 136 9.46 3.70 -0.20
C VAL A 136 8.40 3.58 0.90
N ALA A 137 7.43 4.50 0.94
CA ALA A 137 6.29 4.41 1.84
C ALA A 137 5.38 3.20 1.53
N LEU A 138 5.14 2.87 0.26
CA LEU A 138 4.41 1.64 -0.11
C LEU A 138 5.20 0.38 0.27
N LEU A 139 6.52 0.40 0.12
CA LEU A 139 7.38 -0.73 0.50
C LEU A 139 7.38 -0.96 2.02
N SER A 140 7.39 0.10 2.84
CA SER A 140 7.34 -0.04 4.30
C SER A 140 6.05 -0.72 4.77
N VAL A 141 4.90 -0.35 4.19
CA VAL A 141 3.61 -1.01 4.46
C VAL A 141 3.65 -2.48 4.05
N THR A 142 4.25 -2.78 2.90
CA THR A 142 4.42 -4.16 2.42
C THR A 142 5.25 -4.99 3.40
N VAL A 143 6.35 -4.44 3.93
CA VAL A 143 7.19 -5.10 4.94
C VAL A 143 6.40 -5.41 6.21
N VAL A 144 5.58 -4.46 6.70
CA VAL A 144 4.73 -4.69 7.87
C VAL A 144 3.72 -5.83 7.63
N ILE A 145 3.11 -5.89 6.44
CA ILE A 145 2.19 -6.98 6.07
C ILE A 145 2.92 -8.32 6.04
N LEU A 146 4.14 -8.39 5.50
CA LEU A 146 4.95 -9.61 5.44
C LEU A 146 5.35 -10.09 6.84
N ILE A 147 5.79 -9.17 7.71
CA ILE A 147 6.11 -9.48 9.11
C ILE A 147 4.86 -10.00 9.82
N GLY A 148 3.71 -9.34 9.64
CA GLY A 148 2.44 -9.77 10.20
C GLY A 148 2.04 -11.17 9.75
N THR A 149 2.18 -11.45 8.45
CA THR A 149 1.87 -12.75 7.84
C THR A 149 2.81 -13.84 8.36
N TYR A 150 4.11 -13.54 8.50
CA TYR A 150 5.07 -14.47 9.08
C TYR A 150 4.73 -14.78 10.55
N LEU A 151 4.41 -13.77 11.34
CA LEU A 151 4.04 -13.95 12.75
C LEU A 151 2.75 -14.78 12.90
N THR A 152 1.72 -14.51 12.09
CA THR A 152 0.47 -15.28 12.16
C THR A 152 0.64 -16.70 11.63
N SER A 153 1.58 -16.97 10.73
CA SER A 153 1.86 -18.33 10.26
C SER A 153 2.42 -19.27 11.35
N LYS A 154 2.88 -18.72 12.47
CA LYS A 154 3.40 -19.49 13.62
C LYS A 154 2.34 -19.80 14.67
N VAL A 155 1.11 -19.30 14.52
CA VAL A 155 0.03 -19.51 15.48
C VAL A 155 -0.61 -20.87 15.24
N ASP A 156 -0.65 -21.69 16.29
CA ASP A 156 -1.38 -22.96 16.30
C ASP A 156 -2.85 -22.69 16.65
N ILE A 157 -3.74 -22.99 15.71
CA ILE A 157 -5.18 -22.75 15.85
C ILE A 157 -5.84 -23.86 16.69
N GLU A 158 -5.38 -25.11 16.57
CA GLU A 158 -5.97 -26.24 17.29
C GLU A 158 -5.76 -26.09 18.80
N GLU A 159 -4.54 -25.75 19.19
CA GLU A 159 -4.22 -25.48 20.59
C GLU A 159 -5.00 -24.29 21.15
N GLY A 160 -5.17 -23.23 20.35
CA GLY A 160 -5.94 -22.07 20.76
C GLY A 160 -7.43 -22.37 20.99
N ILE A 161 -8.04 -23.24 20.17
CA ILE A 161 -9.42 -23.70 20.36
C ILE A 161 -9.53 -24.54 21.64
N ARG A 162 -8.59 -25.47 21.87
CA ARG A 162 -8.55 -26.31 23.08
C ARG A 162 -8.52 -25.46 24.35
N VAL A 163 -7.64 -24.46 24.40
CA VAL A 163 -7.54 -23.56 25.56
C VAL A 163 -8.82 -22.75 25.75
N ALA A 164 -9.45 -22.29 24.66
CA ALA A 164 -10.72 -21.56 24.75
C ALA A 164 -11.87 -22.43 25.30
N GLU A 165 -11.92 -23.71 24.94
CA GLU A 165 -12.90 -24.67 25.48
C GLU A 165 -12.65 -25.00 26.95
N GLU A 166 -11.39 -25.20 27.35
CA GLU A 166 -11.02 -25.44 28.75
C GLU A 166 -11.39 -24.27 29.67
N GLU A 167 -11.17 -23.04 29.21
CA GLU A 167 -11.57 -21.84 29.94
C GLU A 167 -13.10 -21.70 30.04
N ASP A 168 -13.86 -22.10 29.01
CA ASP A 168 -15.33 -22.09 29.06
C ASP A 168 -15.85 -23.15 30.04
N ALA A 169 -15.24 -24.34 30.07
CA ALA A 169 -15.60 -25.42 30.97
C ALA A 169 -15.23 -25.12 32.44
N ARG A 170 -14.10 -24.44 32.69
CA ARG A 170 -13.77 -23.88 34.02
C ARG A 170 -14.78 -22.82 34.46
N ALA A 171 -15.12 -21.87 33.59
CA ALA A 171 -16.10 -20.82 33.90
C ALA A 171 -17.53 -21.36 34.12
N ARG A 172 -17.88 -22.51 33.53
CA ARG A 172 -19.15 -23.22 33.77
C ARG A 172 -19.13 -24.14 34.99
N GLY A 173 -17.97 -24.36 35.61
CA GLY A 173 -17.81 -25.22 36.79
C GLY A 173 -17.79 -26.72 36.49
N GLU A 174 -17.48 -27.12 35.25
CA GLU A 174 -17.41 -28.53 34.82
C GLU A 174 -16.04 -29.17 35.10
N ILE A 175 -15.02 -28.35 35.38
CA ILE A 175 -13.65 -28.76 35.73
C ILE A 175 -13.24 -28.04 37.01
N PRO A 176 -12.63 -28.70 38.02
CA PRO A 176 -12.16 -28.02 39.23
C PRO A 176 -11.14 -26.92 38.88
N GLU A 177 -11.25 -25.74 39.50
CA GLU A 177 -10.11 -24.80 39.53
C GLU A 177 -8.99 -25.44 40.37
N GLU A 178 -7.79 -25.53 39.80
CA GLU A 178 -6.56 -25.84 40.57
C GLU A 178 -6.03 -24.59 41.29
#